data_AF-A0A7R9XVH9-F1
#
_entry.id   AF-A0A7R9XVH9-F1
#
_cell.length_a   1.000
_cell.length_b   1.000
_cell.length_c   1.000
_cell.angle_alpha   90.00
_cell.angle_beta   90.00
_cell.angle_gamma   90.00
#
_symmetry.space_group_name_H-M   'P 1'
#
loop_
_entity.id
_entity.type
_entity.pdbx_description
1 polymer ?
#
loop_
_entity_poly.entity_id
_entity_poly.type
_entity_poly.pdbx_seq_one_letter_code
_entity_poly.pdbx_strand_id
1 'polypeptide(L)'
;ARCVAASNDAVAAAYFARNSEVATAVAAVGASAGAAAELALRSVAAAGQGHVLDSARECPSARSGKLDSYLALASKLERVDVFYDALGGIVGYQLEALQQIRAAASLHRLDLGAHEGEGAGEGVGSGGSEGDGSFTRYHEPEGVDLAAPDGAALRSALAGLRALPRMAEVYPLGGAGDRLGLRDEATGEPLPVALLPYAGRSLLEGLVRDLGAREWLYYKLFGEQHTTPVAVMTSDAKGNSRRVTELCEEAGWFGRGRASFRLFEQPMVPVVSAGDGAWMVSGPLKMVMKPGGHGVIWKLASDAGVFDWLMGEEGRKAALVRQISNPMAGVRTTLLSLAGLGFEGDKPFGFASCDRAVGAAEGVNVCVERYDAATGTYSYGISNVEYTEFEKLGITDTADAEGKSKFHANTNVLYIDLAAVSRAARGGLAGGAFPGMIINLKKDIAYYDEISRAEVARKGGRLECTMQNVADFLAEDSPGGQLQAGERGSMGPFVVFNKRRFVTSSAKKQRKEGDANLHQTPDGSFLDLQRNVFEMLRGAGVALPEERSADDFLARGPAASVLIHPAMGPLWEVTRQKIRNGAISEGAELRLEVVEADIDGLRLDGSLLVNARRVMGATASGGGGGGEGDEG
;
A
#
# COMPACT_ATOMS: atom_id res chain seq x y z
N ALA A 1 23.28 -9.79 -17.42
CA ALA A 1 23.46 -8.50 -18.13
C ALA A 1 24.28 -8.60 -19.43
N ARG A 2 25.59 -8.92 -19.42
CA ARG A 2 26.44 -8.86 -20.63
C ARG A 2 26.15 -9.90 -21.73
N CYS A 3 25.79 -11.15 -21.40
CA CYS A 3 25.38 -12.14 -22.42
C CYS A 3 23.99 -11.85 -23.03
N VAL A 4 23.10 -11.22 -22.26
CA VAL A 4 21.76 -10.81 -22.70
C VAL A 4 21.86 -9.59 -23.62
N ALA A 5 22.77 -8.65 -23.34
CA ALA A 5 23.01 -7.47 -24.17
C ALA A 5 23.43 -7.83 -25.62
N ALA A 6 24.29 -8.83 -25.82
CA ALA A 6 24.77 -9.21 -27.15
C ALA A 6 23.71 -9.90 -28.03
N SER A 7 22.87 -10.76 -27.46
CA SER A 7 21.75 -11.40 -28.19
C SER A 7 20.63 -10.40 -28.52
N ASN A 8 20.37 -9.48 -27.61
CA ASN A 8 19.32 -8.47 -27.75
C ASN A 8 19.65 -7.46 -28.84
N ASP A 9 20.93 -7.09 -28.99
CA ASP A 9 21.39 -6.20 -30.05
C ASP A 9 21.23 -6.84 -31.44
N ALA A 10 21.46 -8.15 -31.57
CA ALA A 10 21.23 -8.87 -32.82
C ALA A 10 19.73 -8.91 -33.23
N VAL A 11 18.82 -9.10 -32.26
CA VAL A 11 17.36 -9.08 -32.51
C VAL A 11 16.90 -7.69 -32.94
N ALA A 12 17.32 -6.65 -32.22
CA ALA A 12 17.00 -5.27 -32.56
C ALA A 12 17.59 -4.88 -33.92
N ALA A 13 18.87 -5.19 -34.19
CA ALA A 13 19.53 -4.91 -35.45
C ALA A 13 18.82 -5.59 -36.63
N ALA A 14 18.42 -6.86 -36.48
CA ALA A 14 17.66 -7.57 -37.50
C ALA A 14 16.27 -6.93 -37.75
N TYR A 15 15.59 -6.44 -36.71
CA TYR A 15 14.33 -5.72 -36.85
C TYR A 15 14.51 -4.40 -37.61
N PHE A 16 15.47 -3.56 -37.24
CA PHE A 16 15.70 -2.26 -37.87
C PHE A 16 16.27 -2.38 -39.29
N ALA A 17 17.05 -3.40 -39.60
CA ALA A 17 17.50 -3.69 -40.96
C ALA A 17 16.33 -3.98 -41.91
N ARG A 18 15.24 -4.57 -41.41
CA ARG A 18 14.01 -4.84 -42.18
C ARG A 18 13.02 -3.67 -42.19
N ASN A 19 13.15 -2.71 -41.27
CA ASN A 19 12.22 -1.61 -41.09
C ASN A 19 12.96 -0.26 -41.13
N SER A 20 13.49 0.10 -42.30
CA SER A 20 14.32 1.31 -42.49
C SER A 20 13.61 2.62 -42.15
N GLU A 21 12.30 2.71 -42.38
CA GLU A 21 11.50 3.88 -42.00
C GLU A 21 11.45 4.04 -40.48
N VAL A 22 11.21 2.95 -39.74
CA VAL A 22 11.20 2.94 -38.28
C VAL A 22 12.59 3.26 -37.74
N ALA A 23 13.65 2.68 -38.33
CA ALA A 23 15.03 2.99 -37.95
C ALA A 23 15.36 4.48 -38.09
N THR A 24 14.91 5.11 -39.19
CA THR A 24 15.09 6.55 -39.43
C THR A 24 14.33 7.38 -38.39
N ALA A 25 13.10 6.99 -38.04
CA ALA A 25 12.31 7.68 -37.03
C ALA A 25 12.94 7.57 -35.64
N VAL A 26 13.41 6.37 -35.25
CA VAL A 26 14.11 6.13 -33.98
C VAL A 26 15.42 6.93 -33.90
N ALA A 27 16.20 6.99 -34.98
CA ALA A 27 17.40 7.82 -35.03
C ALA A 27 17.06 9.33 -34.92
N ALA A 28 15.95 9.77 -35.52
CA ALA A 28 15.49 11.15 -35.39
C ALA A 28 15.05 11.50 -33.96
N VAL A 29 14.45 10.54 -33.23
CA VAL A 29 14.21 10.68 -31.78
C VAL A 29 15.52 10.81 -31.03
N GLY A 30 16.52 9.98 -31.32
CA GLY A 30 17.85 10.09 -30.70
C GLY A 30 18.51 11.45 -30.91
N ALA A 31 18.39 11.99 -32.12
CA ALA A 31 18.88 13.34 -32.43
C ALA A 31 18.11 14.46 -31.69
N SER A 32 16.84 14.23 -31.34
CA SER A 32 15.96 15.26 -30.76
C SER A 32 15.87 15.20 -29.23
N ALA A 33 15.84 14.00 -28.66
CA ALA A 33 15.62 13.73 -27.24
C ALA A 33 16.80 13.00 -26.56
N GLY A 34 17.84 12.65 -27.32
CA GLY A 34 19.07 12.06 -26.80
C GLY A 34 19.13 10.54 -26.86
N ALA A 35 20.30 9.99 -26.51
CA ALA A 35 20.61 8.57 -26.66
C ALA A 35 19.75 7.66 -25.76
N ALA A 36 19.30 8.13 -24.60
CA ALA A 36 18.43 7.36 -23.70
C ALA A 36 17.06 7.09 -24.35
N ALA A 37 16.46 8.10 -24.97
CA ALA A 37 15.20 7.97 -25.72
C ALA A 37 15.35 7.03 -26.92
N GLU A 38 16.47 7.10 -27.66
CA GLU A 38 16.77 6.17 -28.75
C GLU A 38 16.92 4.74 -28.24
N LEU A 39 17.68 4.56 -27.16
CA LEU A 39 17.92 3.26 -26.54
C LEU A 39 16.61 2.62 -26.07
N ALA A 40 15.73 3.39 -25.41
CA ALA A 40 14.43 2.90 -24.96
C ALA A 40 13.60 2.34 -26.12
N LEU A 41 13.56 3.02 -27.27
CA LEU A 41 12.86 2.52 -28.47
C LEU A 41 13.55 1.30 -29.09
N ARG A 42 14.89 1.25 -29.08
CA ARG A 42 15.63 0.05 -29.53
C ARG A 42 15.36 -1.15 -28.62
N SER A 43 15.26 -0.93 -27.31
CA SER A 43 14.93 -1.94 -26.31
C SER A 43 13.55 -2.55 -26.53
N VAL A 44 12.58 -1.81 -27.06
CA VAL A 44 11.27 -2.35 -27.48
C VAL A 44 11.44 -3.43 -28.54
N ALA A 45 12.24 -3.17 -29.57
CA ALA A 45 12.52 -4.17 -30.62
C ALA A 45 13.32 -5.36 -30.06
N ALA A 46 14.31 -5.11 -29.20
CA ALA A 46 15.08 -6.16 -28.52
C ALA A 46 14.20 -7.05 -27.62
N ALA A 47 13.18 -6.48 -26.97
CA ALA A 47 12.20 -7.20 -26.17
C ALA A 47 11.17 -7.97 -27.01
N GLY A 48 11.31 -8.00 -28.33
CA GLY A 48 10.38 -8.66 -29.25
C GLY A 48 9.07 -7.90 -29.48
N GLN A 49 9.01 -6.61 -29.12
CA GLN A 49 7.79 -5.81 -29.15
C GLN A 49 7.74 -4.86 -30.37
N GLY A 50 8.36 -5.25 -31.48
CA GLY A 50 8.47 -4.43 -32.70
C GLY A 50 7.13 -3.96 -33.27
N HIS A 51 6.05 -4.71 -33.03
CA HIS A 51 4.69 -4.33 -33.45
C HIS A 51 4.21 -3.01 -32.86
N VAL A 52 4.72 -2.63 -31.67
CA VAL A 52 4.44 -1.32 -31.07
C VAL A 52 5.00 -0.21 -31.97
N LEU A 53 6.23 -0.37 -32.47
CA LEU A 53 6.86 0.60 -33.36
C LEU A 53 6.25 0.57 -34.78
N ASP A 54 5.84 -0.62 -35.24
CA ASP A 54 5.18 -0.80 -36.54
C ASP A 54 3.80 -0.13 -36.61
N SER A 55 3.12 0.02 -35.46
CA SER A 55 1.83 0.71 -35.37
C SER A 55 1.88 2.17 -35.82
N ALA A 56 3.07 2.75 -35.97
CA ALA A 56 3.26 4.09 -36.55
C ALA A 56 2.80 4.20 -38.01
N ARG A 57 2.56 3.09 -38.71
CA ARG A 57 1.94 3.08 -40.04
C ARG A 57 0.50 3.56 -40.02
N GLU A 58 -0.16 3.44 -38.87
CA GLU A 58 -1.53 3.89 -38.62
C GLU A 58 -1.59 5.35 -38.11
N CYS A 59 -0.44 6.03 -37.95
CA CYS A 59 -0.40 7.45 -37.59
C CYS A 59 -0.91 8.34 -38.74
N PRO A 60 -1.47 9.53 -38.44
CA PRO A 60 -1.79 10.53 -39.45
C PRO A 60 -0.58 10.84 -40.35
N SER A 61 -0.82 11.06 -41.64
CA SER A 61 0.21 11.18 -42.69
C SER A 61 1.18 12.37 -42.55
N ALA A 62 0.95 13.29 -41.61
CA ALA A 62 1.85 14.39 -41.33
C ALA A 62 3.12 13.90 -40.60
N ARG A 63 4.30 14.11 -41.22
CA ARG A 63 5.60 13.70 -40.68
C ARG A 63 5.91 14.27 -39.28
N SER A 64 5.49 15.50 -38.99
CA SER A 64 5.64 16.11 -37.66
C SER A 64 4.86 15.34 -36.59
N GLY A 65 3.58 15.03 -36.85
CA GLY A 65 2.75 14.27 -35.91
C GLY A 65 3.25 12.85 -35.62
N LYS A 66 3.93 12.23 -36.59
CA LYS A 66 4.56 10.90 -36.40
C LYS A 66 5.79 10.98 -35.47
N LEU A 67 6.66 11.98 -35.66
CA LEU A 67 7.82 12.19 -34.77
C LEU A 67 7.38 12.53 -33.34
N ASP A 68 6.39 13.40 -33.18
CA ASP A 68 5.85 13.76 -31.87
C ASP A 68 5.29 12.54 -31.12
N SER A 69 4.64 11.62 -31.86
CA SER A 69 4.13 10.36 -31.30
C SER A 69 5.27 9.44 -30.84
N TYR A 70 6.36 9.36 -31.60
CA TYR A 70 7.55 8.61 -31.17
C TYR A 70 8.24 9.25 -29.95
N LEU A 71 8.32 10.58 -29.89
CA LEU A 71 8.86 11.31 -28.74
C LEU A 71 8.02 11.05 -27.48
N ALA A 72 6.69 11.08 -27.60
CA ALA A 72 5.78 10.78 -26.50
C ALA A 72 5.91 9.32 -26.02
N LEU A 73 6.07 8.36 -26.95
CA LEU A 73 6.32 6.96 -26.62
C LEU A 73 7.68 6.79 -25.91
N ALA A 74 8.73 7.39 -26.46
CA ALA A 74 10.09 7.31 -25.91
C ALA A 74 10.16 7.87 -24.48
N SER A 75 9.53 9.02 -24.22
CA SER A 75 9.49 9.62 -22.87
C SER A 75 8.87 8.68 -21.82
N LYS A 76 7.80 7.95 -22.18
CA LYS A 76 7.20 6.95 -21.29
C LYS A 76 8.11 5.75 -21.06
N LEU A 77 8.74 5.26 -22.13
CA LEU A 77 9.60 4.09 -22.09
C LEU A 77 10.92 4.33 -21.37
N GLU A 78 11.50 5.51 -21.50
CA GLU A 78 12.71 5.91 -20.78
C GLU A 78 12.50 5.81 -19.26
N ARG A 79 11.34 6.27 -18.76
CA ARG A 79 10.97 6.11 -17.35
C ARG A 79 10.87 4.65 -16.93
N VAL A 80 10.33 3.78 -17.78
CA VAL A 80 10.26 2.33 -17.51
C VAL A 80 11.66 1.71 -17.51
N ASP A 81 12.50 2.06 -18.49
CA ASP A 81 13.84 1.52 -18.66
C ASP A 81 14.74 1.87 -17.48
N VAL A 82 14.73 3.14 -17.06
CA VAL A 82 15.49 3.61 -15.88
C VAL A 82 14.96 2.99 -14.60
N PHE A 83 13.64 2.91 -14.42
CA PHE A 83 13.06 2.43 -13.17
C PHE A 83 13.28 0.93 -12.96
N TYR A 84 13.17 0.13 -14.02
CA TYR A 84 13.37 -1.33 -14.00
C TYR A 84 14.81 -1.74 -14.36
N ASP A 85 15.78 -0.84 -14.23
CA ASP A 85 17.20 -1.10 -14.47
C ASP A 85 17.73 -2.32 -13.69
N ALA A 86 17.25 -2.53 -12.46
CA ALA A 86 17.59 -3.68 -11.62
C ALA A 86 17.12 -5.03 -12.21
N LEU A 87 16.09 -5.03 -13.08
CA LEU A 87 15.71 -6.20 -13.88
C LEU A 87 16.44 -6.27 -15.24
N GLY A 88 17.13 -5.19 -15.63
CA GLY A 88 17.70 -5.02 -16.97
C GLY A 88 16.85 -4.15 -17.90
N GLY A 89 16.13 -3.17 -17.33
CA GLY A 89 15.32 -2.19 -18.07
C GLY A 89 14.11 -2.82 -18.75
N ILE A 90 13.72 -2.28 -19.91
CA ILE A 90 12.57 -2.74 -20.70
C ILE A 90 12.66 -4.23 -21.03
N VAL A 91 13.83 -4.72 -21.43
CA VAL A 91 14.01 -6.13 -21.80
C VAL A 91 13.91 -7.02 -20.56
N GLY A 92 14.47 -6.57 -19.44
CA GLY A 92 14.34 -7.22 -18.15
C GLY A 92 12.88 -7.36 -17.69
N TYR A 93 12.14 -6.26 -17.76
CA TYR A 93 10.71 -6.23 -17.46
C TYR A 93 9.92 -7.24 -18.30
N GLN A 94 10.18 -7.28 -19.61
CA GLN A 94 9.49 -8.22 -20.50
C GLN A 94 9.83 -9.68 -20.17
N LEU A 95 11.11 -9.98 -19.93
CA LEU A 95 11.55 -11.32 -19.58
C LEU A 95 10.89 -11.79 -18.28
N GLU A 96 10.88 -10.95 -17.25
CA GLU A 96 10.26 -11.26 -15.97
C GLU A 96 8.75 -11.48 -16.14
N ALA A 97 8.05 -10.60 -16.88
CA ALA A 97 6.63 -10.78 -17.16
C ALA A 97 6.33 -12.13 -17.85
N LEU A 98 7.14 -12.54 -18.83
CA LEU A 98 7.00 -13.83 -19.49
C LEU A 98 7.27 -15.02 -18.56
N GLN A 99 8.25 -14.90 -17.65
CA GLN A 99 8.52 -15.94 -16.64
C GLN A 99 7.33 -16.11 -15.70
N GLN A 100 6.73 -15.01 -15.24
CA GLN A 100 5.54 -15.03 -14.39
C GLN A 100 4.31 -15.59 -15.12
N ILE A 101 4.11 -15.25 -16.41
CA ILE A 101 3.05 -15.84 -17.24
C ILE A 101 3.24 -17.35 -17.36
N ARG A 102 4.48 -17.81 -17.62
CA ARG A 102 4.79 -19.24 -17.73
C ARG A 102 4.53 -19.97 -16.41
N ALA A 103 4.93 -19.38 -15.29
CA ALA A 103 4.68 -19.93 -13.96
C ALA A 103 3.17 -20.07 -13.68
N ALA A 104 2.38 -19.03 -13.98
CA ALA A 104 0.93 -19.06 -13.85
C ALA A 104 0.27 -20.14 -14.74
N ALA A 105 0.75 -20.33 -15.96
CA ALA A 105 0.22 -21.32 -16.89
C ALA A 105 0.54 -22.77 -16.49
N SER A 106 1.73 -23.03 -15.94
CA SER A 106 2.10 -24.36 -15.42
C SER A 106 1.21 -24.79 -14.25
N LEU A 107 0.81 -23.85 -13.39
CA LEU A 107 -0.09 -24.12 -12.27
C LEU A 107 -1.48 -24.54 -12.75
N HIS A 108 -2.03 -23.86 -13.77
CA HIS A 108 -3.34 -24.22 -14.30
C HIS A 108 -3.39 -25.63 -14.93
N ARG A 109 -2.26 -26.15 -15.42
CA ARG A 109 -2.19 -27.53 -15.94
C ARG A 109 -2.17 -28.59 -14.84
N LEU A 110 -1.60 -28.28 -13.67
CA LEU A 110 -1.61 -29.17 -12.51
C LEU A 110 -3.01 -29.24 -11.89
N ASP A 111 -3.70 -28.10 -11.83
CA ASP A 111 -5.08 -27.96 -11.33
C ASP A 111 -6.08 -28.81 -12.16
N LEU A 112 -5.88 -28.89 -13.47
CA LEU A 112 -6.69 -29.75 -14.37
C LEU A 112 -6.31 -31.25 -14.29
N GLY A 113 -5.17 -31.60 -13.71
CA GLY A 113 -4.69 -32.98 -13.56
C GLY A 113 -5.01 -33.61 -12.19
N ALA A 114 -5.39 -32.80 -11.19
CA ALA A 114 -5.66 -33.26 -9.83
C ALA A 114 -7.10 -33.76 -9.60
N HIS A 115 -7.97 -33.75 -10.62
CA HIS A 115 -9.34 -34.26 -10.52
C HIS A 115 -9.47 -35.79 -10.65
N GLU A 116 -8.37 -36.54 -10.74
CA GLU A 116 -8.38 -38.01 -10.71
C GLU A 116 -7.33 -38.55 -9.72
N GLY A 117 -7.70 -38.67 -8.44
CA GLY A 117 -6.88 -39.38 -7.45
C GLY A 117 -7.24 -39.10 -5.99
N GLU A 118 -8.14 -39.90 -5.42
CA GLU A 118 -8.33 -39.97 -3.96
C GLU A 118 -7.16 -40.73 -3.30
N GLY A 119 -6.57 -40.15 -2.25
CA GLY A 119 -5.57 -40.84 -1.42
C GLY A 119 -5.15 -40.00 -0.21
N ALA A 120 -5.59 -40.42 0.98
CA ALA A 120 -5.26 -39.82 2.27
C ALA A 120 -3.79 -40.02 2.68
N GLY A 121 -3.21 -39.01 3.34
CA GLY A 121 -1.92 -39.10 4.03
C GLY A 121 -1.57 -37.79 4.75
N GLU A 122 -1.42 -37.85 6.07
CA GLU A 122 -0.94 -36.76 6.93
C GLU A 122 0.54 -36.44 6.60
N GLY A 123 0.84 -35.17 6.33
CA GLY A 123 2.19 -34.68 6.11
C GLY A 123 2.20 -33.17 5.86
N VAL A 124 2.87 -32.43 6.75
CA VAL A 124 3.08 -30.98 6.66
C VAL A 124 3.81 -30.64 5.34
N GLY A 125 3.18 -29.81 4.51
CA GLY A 125 3.56 -29.56 3.12
C GLY A 125 4.99 -29.04 2.94
N SER A 126 5.81 -29.80 2.21
CA SER A 126 7.12 -29.41 1.72
C SER A 126 6.99 -28.69 0.37
N GLY A 127 6.96 -27.37 0.38
CA GLY A 127 7.13 -26.55 -0.82
C GLY A 127 8.61 -26.38 -1.12
N GLY A 128 9.28 -27.40 -1.67
CA GLY A 128 10.70 -27.36 -1.98
C GLY A 128 11.07 -28.28 -3.13
N SER A 129 11.85 -27.75 -4.07
CA SER A 129 12.53 -28.45 -5.17
C SER A 129 13.21 -29.72 -4.68
N GLU A 130 12.78 -30.89 -5.18
CA GLU A 130 13.52 -32.15 -5.04
C GLU A 130 14.88 -32.00 -5.74
N GLY A 131 15.95 -31.76 -4.97
CA GLY A 131 17.29 -31.63 -5.56
C GLY A 131 18.49 -31.49 -4.63
N ASP A 132 18.40 -30.84 -3.46
CA ASP A 132 19.61 -30.56 -2.65
C ASP A 132 19.51 -30.75 -1.12
N GLY A 133 18.33 -31.10 -0.58
CA GLY A 133 18.11 -31.27 0.87
C GLY A 133 17.68 -30.01 1.63
N SER A 134 17.63 -28.84 0.97
CA SER A 134 17.09 -27.59 1.51
C SER A 134 15.55 -27.63 1.53
N PHE A 135 14.94 -26.89 2.45
CA PHE A 135 13.47 -26.81 2.53
C PHE A 135 12.96 -25.45 2.98
N THR A 136 11.68 -25.19 2.73
CA THR A 136 10.92 -24.08 3.29
C THR A 136 9.63 -24.60 3.94
N ARG A 137 9.31 -24.11 5.13
CA ARG A 137 8.09 -24.43 5.89
C ARG A 137 7.38 -23.17 6.34
N TYR A 138 6.07 -23.26 6.46
CA TYR A 138 5.19 -22.17 6.86
C TYR A 138 4.50 -22.54 8.18
N HIS A 139 4.64 -21.64 9.16
CA HIS A 139 4.09 -21.79 10.50
C HIS A 139 3.18 -20.61 10.83
N GLU A 140 2.27 -20.81 11.79
CA GLU A 140 1.54 -19.70 12.40
C GLU A 140 2.55 -18.71 13.01
N PRO A 141 2.42 -17.40 12.75
CA PRO A 141 3.35 -16.43 13.28
C PRO A 141 3.08 -16.17 14.77
N GLU A 142 4.14 -16.04 15.55
CA GLU A 142 4.09 -15.72 16.97
C GLU A 142 4.28 -14.21 17.17
N GLY A 143 3.49 -13.60 18.05
CA GLY A 143 3.52 -12.14 18.23
C GLY A 143 2.68 -11.64 19.40
N VAL A 144 2.68 -10.32 19.57
CA VAL A 144 2.01 -9.66 20.71
C VAL A 144 0.53 -9.45 20.40
N ASP A 145 -0.35 -10.00 21.23
CA ASP A 145 -1.78 -9.70 21.19
C ASP A 145 -2.08 -8.39 21.94
N LEU A 146 -2.43 -7.35 21.19
CA LEU A 146 -2.79 -6.02 21.71
C LEU A 146 -4.23 -5.96 22.22
N ALA A 147 -5.06 -6.98 21.95
CA ALA A 147 -6.41 -7.09 22.50
C ALA A 147 -6.42 -7.68 23.92
N ALA A 148 -5.31 -8.30 24.36
CA ALA A 148 -5.16 -8.86 25.69
C ALA A 148 -5.29 -7.77 26.79
N PRO A 149 -5.95 -8.07 27.92
CA PRO A 149 -6.16 -7.11 29.01
C PRO A 149 -4.91 -6.91 29.91
N ASP A 150 -3.73 -7.40 29.50
CA ASP A 150 -2.49 -7.41 30.29
C ASP A 150 -1.71 -6.07 30.26
N GLY A 151 -2.28 -5.06 29.59
CA GLY A 151 -1.72 -3.72 29.43
C GLY A 151 -0.53 -3.62 28.46
N ALA A 152 -0.17 -4.69 27.74
CA ALA A 152 0.93 -4.66 26.77
C ALA A 152 0.69 -3.59 25.70
N ALA A 153 -0.54 -3.48 25.21
CA ALA A 153 -0.91 -2.49 24.21
C ALA A 153 -0.58 -1.05 24.64
N LEU A 154 -0.94 -0.66 25.86
CA LEU A 154 -0.69 0.70 26.34
C LEU A 154 0.79 0.96 26.63
N ARG A 155 1.51 -0.04 27.19
CA ARG A 155 2.97 0.06 27.40
C ARG A 155 3.70 0.27 26.07
N SER A 156 3.39 -0.54 25.06
CA SER A 156 3.96 -0.42 23.72
C SER A 156 3.53 0.87 23.02
N ALA A 157 2.30 1.35 23.25
CA ALA A 157 1.86 2.62 22.66
C ALA A 157 2.63 3.82 23.26
N LEU A 158 2.93 3.80 24.55
CA LEU A 158 3.78 4.80 25.19
C LEU A 158 5.22 4.76 24.64
N ALA A 159 5.76 3.56 24.43
CA ALA A 159 7.04 3.37 23.72
C ALA A 159 7.01 3.98 22.31
N GLY A 160 5.94 3.75 21.55
CA GLY A 160 5.76 4.33 20.21
C GLY A 160 5.66 5.85 20.23
N LEU A 161 5.00 6.43 21.23
CA LEU A 161 5.00 7.87 21.43
C LEU A 161 6.41 8.38 21.72
N ARG A 162 7.17 7.75 22.62
CA ARG A 162 8.57 8.14 22.89
C ARG A 162 9.45 8.04 21.64
N ALA A 163 9.18 7.07 20.77
CA ALA A 163 9.88 6.90 19.51
C ALA A 163 9.52 7.95 18.45
N LEU A 164 8.40 8.68 18.57
CA LEU A 164 7.85 9.58 17.54
C LEU A 164 8.88 10.52 16.89
N PRO A 165 9.82 11.17 17.62
CA PRO A 165 10.85 12.03 17.00
C PRO A 165 11.78 11.28 16.04
N ARG A 166 11.86 9.95 16.13
CA ARG A 166 12.67 9.09 15.26
C ARG A 166 11.86 8.39 14.17
N MET A 167 10.55 8.61 14.15
CA MET A 167 9.63 8.01 13.19
C MET A 167 9.34 8.95 12.02
N ALA A 168 9.12 8.37 10.86
CA ALA A 168 8.50 8.98 9.68
C ALA A 168 7.18 8.29 9.34
N GLU A 169 6.48 8.81 8.33
CA GLU A 169 5.31 8.18 7.74
C GLU A 169 5.51 7.97 6.24
N VAL A 170 5.07 6.82 5.73
CA VAL A 170 5.11 6.49 4.30
C VAL A 170 3.73 6.05 3.83
N TYR A 171 3.18 6.74 2.83
CA TYR A 171 1.82 6.52 2.33
C TYR A 171 1.81 6.09 0.86
N PRO A 172 1.45 4.82 0.57
CA PRO A 172 1.13 4.37 -0.78
C PRO A 172 -0.23 4.93 -1.24
N LEU A 173 -0.22 5.92 -2.13
CA LEU A 173 -1.39 6.66 -2.65
C LEU A 173 -1.69 6.42 -4.14
N GLY A 174 -1.00 5.49 -4.81
CA GLY A 174 -1.16 5.25 -6.25
C GLY A 174 -2.51 4.67 -6.72
N GLY A 175 -3.50 4.53 -5.83
CA GLY A 175 -4.80 3.93 -6.13
C GLY A 175 -5.81 4.88 -6.77
N ALA A 176 -6.41 4.46 -7.88
CA ALA A 176 -7.57 5.11 -8.48
C ALA A 176 -8.87 4.73 -7.76
N GLY A 177 -9.80 5.69 -7.64
CA GLY A 177 -11.12 5.53 -7.03
C GLY A 177 -12.15 4.81 -7.89
N ASP A 178 -11.74 4.11 -8.95
CA ASP A 178 -12.66 3.44 -9.88
C ASP A 178 -13.58 2.44 -9.19
N ARG A 179 -13.02 1.64 -8.29
CA ARG A 179 -13.79 0.64 -7.52
C ARG A 179 -14.79 1.30 -6.59
N LEU A 180 -14.58 2.56 -6.21
CA LEU A 180 -15.48 3.37 -5.40
C LEU A 180 -16.53 4.10 -6.24
N GLY A 181 -16.43 4.06 -7.58
CA GLY A 181 -17.23 4.90 -8.45
C GLY A 181 -16.92 6.39 -8.29
N LEU A 182 -15.77 6.73 -7.67
CA LEU A 182 -15.42 8.11 -7.34
C LEU A 182 -15.01 8.86 -8.61
N ARG A 183 -15.80 9.87 -8.98
CA ARG A 183 -15.63 10.66 -10.20
C ARG A 183 -15.77 12.14 -9.89
N ASP A 184 -15.09 12.92 -10.69
CA ASP A 184 -15.21 14.36 -10.75
C ASP A 184 -16.60 14.72 -11.32
N GLU A 185 -17.39 15.50 -10.59
CA GLU A 185 -18.78 15.79 -10.99
C GLU A 185 -18.87 16.62 -12.27
N ALA A 186 -17.88 17.48 -12.53
CA ALA A 186 -17.87 18.36 -13.68
C ALA A 186 -17.37 17.65 -14.96
N THR A 187 -16.32 16.83 -14.83
CA THR A 187 -15.64 16.21 -15.96
C THR A 187 -16.00 14.73 -16.17
N GLY A 188 -16.56 14.07 -15.15
CA GLY A 188 -16.81 12.62 -15.14
C GLY A 188 -15.56 11.75 -15.02
N GLU A 189 -14.37 12.37 -14.93
CA GLU A 189 -13.09 11.68 -14.81
C GLU A 189 -12.99 10.93 -13.47
N PRO A 190 -12.41 9.72 -13.42
CA PRO A 190 -12.20 9.04 -12.15
C PRO A 190 -11.19 9.79 -11.27
N LEU A 191 -11.46 9.87 -9.97
CA LEU A 191 -10.61 10.56 -9.01
C LEU A 191 -9.71 9.59 -8.22
N PRO A 192 -8.59 10.07 -7.66
CA PRO A 192 -7.80 9.32 -6.68
C PRO A 192 -8.60 9.02 -5.41
N VAL A 193 -8.32 7.86 -4.80
CA VAL A 193 -8.93 7.47 -3.50
C VAL A 193 -8.64 8.51 -2.41
N ALA A 194 -7.49 9.18 -2.48
CA ALA A 194 -7.09 10.24 -1.56
C ALA A 194 -8.14 11.37 -1.43
N LEU A 195 -8.90 11.64 -2.49
CA LEU A 195 -9.91 12.69 -2.54
C LEU A 195 -11.30 12.23 -2.05
N LEU A 196 -11.49 10.95 -1.72
CA LEU A 196 -12.78 10.42 -1.26
C LEU A 196 -13.29 11.24 -0.05
N PRO A 197 -14.49 11.85 -0.14
CA PRO A 197 -15.13 12.46 1.01
C PRO A 197 -15.49 11.40 2.06
N TYR A 198 -15.00 11.58 3.28
CA TYR A 198 -15.17 10.68 4.41
C TYR A 198 -15.26 11.49 5.70
N ALA A 199 -16.40 11.37 6.41
CA ALA A 199 -16.69 12.16 7.62
C ALA A 199 -16.47 13.68 7.45
N GLY A 200 -16.87 14.21 6.28
CA GLY A 200 -16.79 15.64 5.93
C GLY A 200 -15.42 16.13 5.46
N ARG A 201 -14.46 15.23 5.19
CA ARG A 201 -13.08 15.55 4.78
C ARG A 201 -12.56 14.59 3.72
N SER A 202 -11.45 14.90 3.06
CA SER A 202 -10.78 13.90 2.23
C SER A 202 -10.15 12.82 3.11
N LEU A 203 -10.00 11.59 2.58
CA LEU A 203 -9.25 10.55 3.27
C LEU A 203 -7.80 10.98 3.59
N LEU A 204 -7.16 11.77 2.72
CA LEU A 204 -5.82 12.28 2.97
C LEU A 204 -5.78 13.22 4.17
N GLU A 205 -6.72 14.17 4.26
CA GLU A 205 -6.81 15.08 5.40
C GLU A 205 -7.06 14.31 6.70
N GLY A 206 -7.95 13.31 6.69
CA GLY A 206 -8.20 12.46 7.86
C GLY A 206 -6.93 11.76 8.37
N LEU A 207 -6.11 11.26 7.44
CA LEU A 207 -4.86 10.58 7.75
C LEU A 207 -3.82 11.54 8.34
N VAL A 208 -3.69 12.75 7.78
CA VAL A 208 -2.77 13.78 8.29
C VAL A 208 -3.23 14.31 9.66
N ARG A 209 -4.53 14.42 9.90
CA ARG A 209 -5.09 14.79 11.22
C ARG A 209 -4.80 13.75 12.30
N ASP A 210 -4.82 12.47 11.95
CA ASP A 210 -4.41 11.38 12.84
C ASP A 210 -2.91 11.44 13.19
N LEU A 211 -2.05 11.78 12.22
CA LEU A 211 -0.64 12.07 12.51
C LEU A 211 -0.48 13.26 13.46
N GLY A 212 -1.14 14.38 13.16
CA GLY A 212 -1.13 15.57 14.01
C GLY A 212 -1.63 15.29 15.43
N ALA A 213 -2.56 14.35 15.61
CA ALA A 213 -3.04 13.94 16.92
C ALA A 213 -1.98 13.24 17.76
N ARG A 214 -1.13 12.41 17.14
CA ARG A 214 -0.03 11.73 17.83
C ARG A 214 1.07 12.72 18.21
N GLU A 215 1.39 13.67 17.34
CA GLU A 215 2.31 14.78 17.63
C GLU A 215 1.78 15.67 18.75
N TRP A 216 0.48 15.97 18.73
CA TRP A 216 -0.17 16.72 19.81
C TRP A 216 -0.07 15.97 21.14
N LEU A 217 -0.40 14.68 21.18
CA LEU A 217 -0.29 13.88 22.40
C LEU A 217 1.16 13.81 22.89
N TYR A 218 2.13 13.66 21.98
CA TYR A 218 3.55 13.73 22.31
C TYR A 218 3.91 15.05 22.98
N TYR A 219 3.53 16.18 22.37
CA TYR A 219 3.74 17.50 22.95
C TYR A 219 3.12 17.64 24.35
N LYS A 220 1.89 17.15 24.54
CA LYS A 220 1.21 17.19 25.84
C LYS A 220 1.94 16.39 26.92
N LEU A 221 2.61 15.30 26.57
CA LEU A 221 3.30 14.42 27.52
C LEU A 221 4.75 14.83 27.77
N PHE A 222 5.44 15.35 26.76
CA PHE A 222 6.90 15.57 26.81
C PHE A 222 7.31 17.05 26.68
N GLY A 223 6.37 17.95 26.38
CA GLY A 223 6.62 19.40 26.30
C GLY A 223 7.31 19.86 25.01
N GLU A 224 7.58 18.94 24.07
CA GLU A 224 8.27 19.24 22.81
C GLU A 224 7.36 19.03 21.62
N GLN A 225 7.40 19.95 20.66
CA GLN A 225 6.68 19.82 19.39
C GLN A 225 7.59 19.19 18.34
N HIS A 226 7.05 18.21 17.61
CA HIS A 226 7.73 17.57 16.50
C HIS A 226 6.82 17.57 15.28
N THR A 227 7.41 17.82 14.12
CA THR A 227 6.75 17.58 12.83
C THR A 227 7.36 16.32 12.23
N THR A 228 6.56 15.26 12.16
CA THR A 228 6.92 14.00 11.53
C THR A 228 6.88 14.16 10.00
N PRO A 229 7.96 13.80 9.27
CA PRO A 229 8.01 13.90 7.83
C PRO A 229 7.17 12.80 7.17
N VAL A 230 6.57 13.14 6.04
CA VAL A 230 5.62 12.29 5.31
C VAL A 230 6.11 12.06 3.90
N ALA A 231 6.42 10.80 3.57
CA ALA A 231 6.71 10.37 2.22
C ALA A 231 5.43 9.82 1.57
N VAL A 232 5.08 10.30 0.37
CA VAL A 232 3.85 9.92 -0.33
C VAL A 232 4.17 9.37 -1.72
N MET A 233 3.87 8.09 -1.94
CA MET A 233 3.99 7.49 -3.27
C MET A 233 2.71 7.71 -4.07
N THR A 234 2.79 8.43 -5.18
CA THR A 234 1.66 8.68 -6.11
C THR A 234 1.77 7.81 -7.37
N SER A 235 0.89 8.03 -8.35
CA SER A 235 1.03 7.46 -9.69
C SER A 235 0.63 8.45 -10.79
N ASP A 236 1.13 8.23 -12.01
CA ASP A 236 0.65 8.93 -13.21
C ASP A 236 -0.79 8.55 -13.58
N ALA A 237 -1.31 7.45 -13.03
CA ALA A 237 -2.62 6.93 -13.40
C ALA A 237 -3.72 7.96 -13.10
N LYS A 238 -4.40 8.41 -14.16
CA LYS A 238 -5.59 9.28 -14.06
C LYS A 238 -5.30 10.61 -13.35
N GLY A 239 -4.10 11.15 -13.54
CA GLY A 239 -3.68 12.43 -12.94
C GLY A 239 -3.55 12.37 -11.41
N ASN A 240 -3.32 11.18 -10.83
CA ASN A 240 -3.24 11.00 -9.39
C ASN A 240 -2.17 11.88 -8.73
N SER A 241 -0.95 11.90 -9.25
CA SER A 241 0.14 12.74 -8.73
C SER A 241 -0.22 14.23 -8.70
N ARG A 242 -0.75 14.76 -9.82
CA ARG A 242 -1.20 16.15 -9.92
C ARG A 242 -2.30 16.47 -8.91
N ARG A 243 -3.39 15.69 -8.89
CA ARG A 243 -4.56 15.95 -8.04
C ARG A 243 -4.25 15.81 -6.54
N VAL A 244 -3.34 14.90 -6.15
CA VAL A 244 -2.87 14.80 -4.76
C VAL A 244 -2.00 16.01 -4.39
N THR A 245 -1.16 16.49 -5.30
CA THR A 245 -0.36 17.70 -5.08
C THR A 245 -1.25 18.94 -4.93
N GLU A 246 -2.23 19.12 -5.83
CA GLU A 246 -3.23 20.19 -5.77
C GLU A 246 -3.99 20.16 -4.43
N LEU A 247 -4.46 18.98 -3.99
CA LEU A 247 -5.12 18.83 -2.68
C LEU A 247 -4.24 19.27 -1.51
N CYS A 248 -2.95 18.92 -1.53
CA CYS A 248 -2.01 19.35 -0.50
C CYS A 248 -1.80 20.88 -0.53
N GLU A 249 -1.66 21.48 -1.71
CA GLU A 249 -1.44 22.91 -1.88
C GLU A 249 -2.67 23.72 -1.44
N GLU A 250 -3.87 23.34 -1.88
CA GLU A 250 -5.14 23.96 -1.50
C GLU A 250 -5.39 23.88 0.01
N ALA A 251 -5.01 22.77 0.64
CA ALA A 251 -5.09 22.60 2.09
C ALA A 251 -3.94 23.28 2.86
N GLY A 252 -3.06 24.05 2.21
CA GLY A 252 -1.91 24.70 2.85
C GLY A 252 -0.95 23.71 3.49
N TRP A 253 -0.74 22.56 2.86
CA TRP A 253 0.02 21.41 3.37
C TRP A 253 -0.46 20.97 4.76
N PHE A 254 -1.78 21.09 4.99
CA PHE A 254 -2.46 20.77 6.24
C PHE A 254 -1.86 21.47 7.47
N GLY A 255 -1.25 22.65 7.29
CA GLY A 255 -0.60 23.42 8.34
C GLY A 255 0.78 22.89 8.77
N ARG A 256 1.36 21.94 8.03
CA ARG A 256 2.66 21.31 8.33
C ARG A 256 3.81 21.88 7.49
N GLY A 257 3.48 22.53 6.39
CA GLY A 257 4.43 23.11 5.43
C GLY A 257 4.87 22.13 4.34
N ARG A 258 5.25 22.67 3.17
CA ARG A 258 5.67 21.86 2.00
C ARG A 258 6.84 20.93 2.31
N ALA A 259 7.79 21.41 3.09
CA ALA A 259 9.05 20.72 3.38
C ALA A 259 8.86 19.42 4.17
N SER A 260 7.77 19.29 4.94
CA SER A 260 7.47 18.06 5.68
C SER A 260 6.93 16.94 4.80
N PHE A 261 6.76 17.17 3.49
CA PHE A 261 6.22 16.20 2.55
C PHE A 261 7.18 15.94 1.39
N ARG A 262 7.40 14.67 1.06
CA ARG A 262 8.07 14.25 -0.18
C ARG A 262 7.13 13.39 -1.00
N LEU A 263 6.65 13.92 -2.13
CA LEU A 263 5.86 13.16 -3.09
C LEU A 263 6.82 12.54 -4.12
N PHE A 264 6.62 11.28 -4.44
CA PHE A 264 7.42 10.55 -5.41
C PHE A 264 6.53 9.61 -6.23
N GLU A 265 6.68 9.66 -7.55
CA GLU A 265 5.66 9.18 -8.48
C GLU A 265 6.12 7.91 -9.21
N GLN A 266 5.32 6.85 -9.10
CA GLN A 266 5.63 5.59 -9.78
C GLN A 266 5.33 5.71 -11.29
N PRO A 267 6.18 5.15 -12.18
CA PRO A 267 5.89 5.09 -13.59
C PRO A 267 4.77 4.08 -13.89
N MET A 268 4.15 4.25 -15.07
CA MET A 268 3.23 3.26 -15.64
C MET A 268 4.02 2.22 -16.44
N VAL A 269 3.56 0.98 -16.45
CA VAL A 269 4.22 -0.13 -17.17
C VAL A 269 3.33 -0.75 -18.25
N PRO A 270 3.92 -1.28 -19.34
CA PRO A 270 3.16 -1.94 -20.40
C PRO A 270 2.39 -3.16 -19.90
N VAL A 271 1.16 -3.32 -20.41
CA VAL A 271 0.36 -4.53 -20.22
C VAL A 271 0.76 -5.57 -21.26
N VAL A 272 1.05 -6.79 -20.80
CA VAL A 272 1.47 -7.95 -21.57
C VAL A 272 0.28 -8.89 -21.77
N SER A 273 0.04 -9.27 -23.03
CA SER A 273 -0.95 -10.27 -23.44
C SER A 273 -0.59 -11.66 -22.89
N ALA A 274 -1.57 -12.35 -22.34
CA ALA A 274 -1.37 -13.69 -21.77
C ALA A 274 -1.09 -14.76 -22.84
N GLY A 275 -1.58 -14.56 -24.06
CA GLY A 275 -1.55 -15.60 -25.11
C GLY A 275 -0.21 -15.70 -25.83
N ASP A 276 0.43 -14.56 -26.09
CA ASP A 276 1.61 -14.44 -26.96
C ASP A 276 2.73 -13.59 -26.35
N GLY A 277 2.50 -12.99 -25.18
CA GLY A 277 3.48 -12.12 -24.54
C GLY A 277 3.66 -10.75 -25.22
N ALA A 278 2.82 -10.41 -26.19
CA ALA A 278 2.89 -9.12 -26.88
C ALA A 278 2.34 -8.00 -25.98
N TRP A 279 2.93 -6.81 -26.05
CA TRP A 279 2.39 -5.62 -25.41
C TRP A 279 1.07 -5.22 -26.06
N MET A 280 0.07 -4.89 -25.24
CA MET A 280 -1.22 -4.41 -25.73
C MET A 280 -1.09 -2.97 -26.23
N VAL A 281 -1.59 -2.73 -27.44
CA VAL A 281 -1.57 -1.44 -28.14
C VAL A 281 -2.98 -0.88 -28.17
N SER A 282 -3.16 0.35 -27.70
CA SER A 282 -4.47 1.04 -27.71
C SER A 282 -4.59 2.05 -28.85
N GLY A 283 -3.53 2.28 -29.60
CA GLY A 283 -3.51 3.20 -30.73
C GLY A 283 -2.10 3.29 -31.36
N PRO A 284 -1.93 4.06 -32.44
CA PRO A 284 -0.64 4.22 -33.09
C PRO A 284 0.40 4.77 -32.10
N LEU A 285 1.47 4.01 -31.86
CA LEU A 285 2.54 4.30 -30.88
C LEU A 285 2.01 4.49 -29.44
N LYS A 286 0.83 3.95 -29.11
CA LYS A 286 0.21 4.04 -27.79
C LYS A 286 0.00 2.64 -27.20
N MET A 287 0.54 2.42 -26.01
CA MET A 287 0.41 1.16 -25.28
C MET A 287 -0.66 1.28 -24.20
N VAL A 288 -1.31 0.16 -23.90
CA VAL A 288 -2.08 0.03 -22.66
C VAL A 288 -1.07 -0.06 -21.52
N MET A 289 -1.14 0.88 -20.58
CA MET A 289 -0.24 0.91 -19.42
C MET A 289 -1.00 0.92 -18.10
N LYS A 290 -0.43 0.30 -17.06
CA LYS A 290 -0.99 0.24 -15.70
C LYS A 290 0.11 0.43 -14.65
N PRO A 291 -0.22 0.79 -13.40
CA PRO A 291 0.77 0.83 -12.33
C PRO A 291 1.35 -0.57 -12.01
N GLY A 292 2.60 -0.61 -11.57
CA GLY A 292 3.38 -1.83 -11.27
C GLY A 292 3.12 -2.46 -9.90
N GLY A 293 2.00 -2.12 -9.24
CA GLY A 293 1.72 -2.55 -7.86
C GLY A 293 2.35 -1.63 -6.81
N HIS A 294 2.10 -1.90 -5.53
CA HIS A 294 2.57 -1.03 -4.45
C HIS A 294 3.95 -1.38 -3.91
N GLY A 295 4.50 -2.55 -4.26
CA GLY A 295 5.86 -2.95 -3.89
C GLY A 295 6.97 -2.11 -4.54
N VAL A 296 6.65 -1.41 -5.62
CA VAL A 296 7.57 -0.49 -6.30
C VAL A 296 8.03 0.66 -5.41
N ILE A 297 7.32 0.90 -4.29
CA ILE A 297 7.61 1.97 -3.34
C ILE A 297 9.04 1.95 -2.82
N TRP A 298 9.67 0.78 -2.69
CA TRP A 298 11.02 0.67 -2.12
C TRP A 298 12.10 1.06 -3.12
N LYS A 299 12.04 0.52 -4.35
CA LYS A 299 12.91 0.97 -5.45
C LYS A 299 12.72 2.46 -5.70
N LEU A 300 11.47 2.91 -5.75
CA LEU A 300 11.15 4.31 -6.01
C LEU A 300 11.64 5.24 -4.89
N ALA A 301 11.49 4.85 -3.64
CA ALA A 301 12.03 5.61 -2.50
C ALA A 301 13.56 5.69 -2.55
N SER A 302 14.24 4.63 -3.02
CA SER A 302 15.69 4.66 -3.24
C SER A 302 16.07 5.62 -4.37
N ASP A 303 15.45 5.47 -5.54
CA ASP A 303 15.79 6.27 -6.73
C ASP A 303 15.46 7.76 -6.55
N ALA A 304 14.37 8.07 -5.86
CA ALA A 304 13.93 9.44 -5.60
C ALA A 304 14.64 10.10 -4.39
N GLY A 305 15.59 9.40 -3.76
CA GLY A 305 16.33 9.90 -2.60
C GLY A 305 15.49 10.05 -1.32
N VAL A 306 14.33 9.39 -1.24
CA VAL A 306 13.42 9.47 -0.09
C VAL A 306 14.06 8.88 1.16
N PHE A 307 14.75 7.75 1.03
CA PHE A 307 15.49 7.15 2.15
C PHE A 307 16.58 8.09 2.68
N ASP A 308 17.33 8.73 1.79
CA ASP A 308 18.42 9.62 2.17
C ASP A 308 17.88 10.92 2.79
N TRP A 309 16.75 11.45 2.29
CA TRP A 309 16.02 12.54 2.91
C TRP A 309 15.54 12.20 4.33
N LEU A 310 14.84 11.07 4.49
CA LEU A 310 14.29 10.67 5.80
C LEU A 310 15.39 10.40 6.84
N MET A 311 16.46 9.70 6.46
CA MET A 311 17.52 9.32 7.40
C MET A 311 18.56 10.42 7.61
N GLY A 312 18.98 11.07 6.53
CA GLY A 312 20.05 12.07 6.55
C GLY A 312 19.56 13.45 6.95
N GLU A 313 18.62 14.01 6.19
CA GLU A 313 18.13 15.38 6.39
C GLU A 313 17.16 15.47 7.58
N GLU A 314 16.23 14.53 7.69
CA GLU A 314 15.21 14.50 8.74
C GLU A 314 15.61 13.71 10.00
N GLY A 315 16.74 12.99 9.99
CA GLY A 315 17.27 12.26 11.15
C GLY A 315 16.41 11.08 11.65
N ARG A 316 15.48 10.59 10.82
CA ARG A 316 14.57 9.49 11.17
C ARG A 316 15.26 8.14 11.03
N LYS A 317 14.81 7.17 11.82
CA LYS A 317 15.35 5.80 11.83
C LYS A 317 14.36 4.79 11.31
N ALA A 318 13.08 5.02 11.57
CA ALA A 318 12.03 4.08 11.24
C ALA A 318 10.81 4.82 10.69
N ALA A 319 9.88 4.09 10.10
CA ALA A 319 8.64 4.66 9.61
C ALA A 319 7.44 3.73 9.81
N LEU A 320 6.26 4.33 9.87
CA LEU A 320 4.99 3.62 9.74
C LEU A 320 4.52 3.70 8.29
N VAL A 321 4.03 2.58 7.78
CA VAL A 321 3.52 2.48 6.40
C VAL A 321 2.09 1.98 6.43
N ARG A 322 1.17 2.70 5.79
CA ARG A 322 -0.24 2.28 5.73
C ARG A 322 -0.94 2.80 4.48
N GLN A 323 -1.91 2.04 3.99
CA GLN A 323 -2.74 2.43 2.85
C GLN A 323 -3.76 3.50 3.25
N ILE A 324 -3.94 4.52 2.40
CA ILE A 324 -4.88 5.62 2.64
C ILE A 324 -6.34 5.18 2.78
N SER A 325 -6.71 4.06 2.16
CA SER A 325 -8.07 3.54 2.22
C SER A 325 -8.48 3.01 3.59
N ASN A 326 -7.58 2.91 4.57
CA ASN A 326 -7.86 2.40 5.90
C ASN A 326 -7.84 3.52 6.95
N PRO A 327 -8.94 4.28 7.14
CA PRO A 327 -9.01 5.36 8.12
C PRO A 327 -8.92 4.84 9.57
N MET A 328 -9.13 3.54 9.81
CA MET A 328 -9.14 2.96 11.15
C MET A 328 -7.75 2.66 11.71
N ALA A 329 -6.72 2.61 10.87
CA ALA A 329 -5.36 2.23 11.29
C ALA A 329 -4.79 3.13 12.40
N GLY A 330 -5.22 4.40 12.46
CA GLY A 330 -4.76 5.37 13.46
C GLY A 330 -5.51 5.34 14.80
N VAL A 331 -6.60 4.58 14.87
CA VAL A 331 -7.47 4.58 16.05
C VAL A 331 -6.87 3.71 17.15
N ARG A 332 -6.87 4.20 18.38
CA ARG A 332 -6.45 3.47 19.60
C ARG A 332 -4.94 3.19 19.59
N THR A 333 -4.53 2.04 20.13
CA THR A 333 -3.13 1.73 20.45
C THR A 333 -2.38 1.11 19.29
N THR A 334 -3.03 0.44 18.33
CA THR A 334 -2.40 -0.42 17.32
C THR A 334 -1.17 0.20 16.64
N LEU A 335 -1.32 1.39 16.04
CA LEU A 335 -0.25 2.04 15.29
C LEU A 335 0.94 2.43 16.19
N LEU A 336 0.65 2.96 17.37
CA LEU A 336 1.68 3.36 18.34
C LEU A 336 2.35 2.13 18.96
N SER A 337 1.60 1.07 19.28
CA SER A 337 2.16 -0.18 19.79
C SER A 337 3.07 -0.85 18.77
N LEU A 338 2.67 -0.84 17.50
CA LEU A 338 3.51 -1.33 16.39
C LEU A 338 4.81 -0.54 16.29
N ALA A 339 4.75 0.80 16.35
CA ALA A 339 5.94 1.64 16.34
C ALA A 339 6.85 1.40 17.56
N GLY A 340 6.26 1.29 18.76
CA GLY A 340 7.01 1.08 20.00
C GLY A 340 7.72 -0.26 20.04
N LEU A 341 7.03 -1.35 19.72
CA LEU A 341 7.61 -2.69 19.67
C LEU A 341 8.71 -2.79 18.61
N GLY A 342 8.49 -2.18 17.44
CA GLY A 342 9.47 -2.17 16.36
C GLY A 342 10.74 -1.40 16.73
N PHE A 343 10.57 -0.18 17.27
CA PHE A 343 11.67 0.72 17.54
C PHE A 343 12.47 0.36 18.80
N GLU A 344 11.80 0.04 19.92
CA GLU A 344 12.51 -0.38 21.15
C GLU A 344 13.13 -1.76 21.01
N GLY A 345 12.53 -2.63 20.19
CA GLY A 345 13.03 -3.98 19.94
C GLY A 345 14.12 -4.07 18.85
N ASP A 346 14.56 -2.94 18.28
CA ASP A 346 15.50 -2.87 17.14
C ASP A 346 15.10 -3.79 15.98
N LYS A 347 13.79 -3.87 15.72
CA LYS A 347 13.24 -4.81 14.74
C LYS A 347 13.39 -4.22 13.33
N PRO A 348 13.75 -5.01 12.30
CA PRO A 348 13.86 -4.52 10.93
C PRO A 348 12.50 -4.24 10.27
N PHE A 349 11.43 -4.94 10.69
CA PHE A 349 10.12 -4.88 10.03
C PHE A 349 9.01 -5.39 10.94
N GLY A 350 7.80 -4.83 10.83
CA GLY A 350 6.65 -5.25 11.65
C GLY A 350 5.34 -5.25 10.89
N PHE A 351 4.45 -6.18 11.22
CA PHE A 351 3.10 -6.29 10.65
C PHE A 351 2.03 -6.10 11.73
N ALA A 352 1.03 -5.25 11.49
CA ALA A 352 -0.21 -5.33 12.24
C ALA A 352 -1.20 -6.28 11.54
N SER A 353 -1.64 -7.30 12.27
CA SER A 353 -2.52 -8.35 11.80
C SER A 353 -3.80 -8.40 12.63
N CYS A 354 -4.79 -9.11 12.12
CA CYS A 354 -6.05 -9.33 12.80
C CYS A 354 -6.68 -10.65 12.36
N ASP A 355 -7.67 -11.11 13.12
CA ASP A 355 -8.42 -12.33 12.85
C ASP A 355 -8.85 -12.43 11.38
N ARG A 356 -8.91 -13.64 10.82
CA ARG A 356 -9.37 -13.86 9.46
C ARG A 356 -10.41 -14.97 9.43
N ALA A 357 -11.45 -14.80 8.62
CA ALA A 357 -12.39 -15.89 8.35
C ALA A 357 -11.75 -16.90 7.40
N VAL A 358 -11.94 -18.20 7.65
CA VAL A 358 -11.50 -19.26 6.72
C VAL A 358 -12.12 -19.04 5.34
N GLY A 359 -11.31 -19.18 4.28
CA GLY A 359 -11.73 -18.96 2.90
C GLY A 359 -11.87 -17.50 2.48
N ALA A 360 -11.55 -16.54 3.36
CA ALA A 360 -11.54 -15.12 2.98
C ALA A 360 -10.48 -14.83 1.90
N ALA A 361 -10.84 -13.99 0.93
CA ALA A 361 -9.94 -13.50 -0.14
C ALA A 361 -8.98 -12.41 0.37
N GLU A 362 -8.24 -12.73 1.42
CA GLU A 362 -7.27 -11.87 2.10
C GLU A 362 -5.96 -12.63 2.27
N GLY A 363 -4.83 -11.98 1.96
CA GLY A 363 -3.51 -12.52 2.27
C GLY A 363 -3.27 -12.65 3.77
N VAL A 364 -2.35 -13.53 4.14
CA VAL A 364 -2.04 -13.84 5.54
C VAL A 364 -0.56 -13.67 5.84
N ASN A 365 -0.28 -13.34 7.09
CA ASN A 365 1.09 -13.34 7.60
C ASN A 365 1.45 -14.75 8.11
N VAL A 366 2.64 -15.22 7.74
CA VAL A 366 3.18 -16.54 8.07
C VAL A 366 4.58 -16.40 8.64
N CYS A 367 4.95 -17.25 9.58
CA CYS A 367 6.35 -17.45 9.92
C CYS A 367 6.96 -18.42 8.91
N VAL A 368 8.00 -17.96 8.22
CA VAL A 368 8.74 -18.75 7.23
C VAL A 368 9.99 -19.30 7.87
N GLU A 369 10.13 -20.62 7.86
CA GLU A 369 11.35 -21.33 8.23
C GLU A 369 12.03 -21.83 6.96
N ARG A 370 13.31 -21.51 6.78
CA ARG A 370 14.12 -22.05 5.68
C ARG A 370 15.33 -22.78 6.23
N TYR A 371 15.65 -23.91 5.63
CA TYR A 371 16.90 -24.63 5.88
C TYR A 371 17.70 -24.68 4.59
N ASP A 372 18.95 -24.24 4.65
CA ASP A 372 19.91 -24.34 3.57
C ASP A 372 20.86 -25.51 3.85
N ALA A 373 20.77 -26.56 3.03
CA ALA A 373 21.60 -27.76 3.19
C ALA A 373 23.07 -27.54 2.84
N ALA A 374 23.39 -26.54 2.00
CA ALA A 374 24.77 -26.24 1.64
C ALA A 374 25.53 -25.57 2.79
N THR A 375 24.84 -24.76 3.59
CA THR A 375 25.44 -24.08 4.76
C THR A 375 25.10 -24.76 6.09
N GLY A 376 24.08 -25.61 6.13
CA GLY A 376 23.55 -26.21 7.36
C GLY A 376 22.80 -25.22 8.26
N THR A 377 22.33 -24.10 7.68
CA THR A 377 21.79 -22.96 8.44
C THR A 377 20.26 -22.92 8.38
N TYR A 378 19.63 -22.60 9.50
CA TYR A 378 18.21 -22.28 9.59
C TYR A 378 18.03 -20.76 9.57
N SER A 379 17.07 -20.26 8.80
CA SER A 379 16.65 -18.86 8.83
C SER A 379 15.15 -18.73 9.05
N TYR A 380 14.76 -17.65 9.73
CA TYR A 380 13.39 -17.37 10.10
C TYR A 380 13.01 -15.93 9.76
N GLY A 381 11.78 -15.75 9.32
CA GLY A 381 11.21 -14.42 9.09
C GLY A 381 9.69 -14.45 9.07
N ILE A 382 9.09 -13.28 8.92
CA ILE A 382 7.66 -13.14 8.68
C ILE A 382 7.46 -12.72 7.22
N SER A 383 6.56 -13.41 6.53
CA SER A 383 6.18 -13.07 5.16
C SER A 383 4.67 -12.93 5.05
N ASN A 384 4.24 -12.31 3.96
CA ASN A 384 2.84 -12.32 3.55
C ASN A 384 2.67 -13.27 2.36
N VAL A 385 1.69 -14.17 2.49
CA VAL A 385 1.24 -15.03 1.41
C VAL A 385 -0.16 -14.62 0.98
N GLU A 386 -0.34 -14.34 -0.31
CA GLU A 386 -1.67 -14.08 -0.87
C GLU A 386 -2.51 -15.36 -0.87
N TYR A 387 -3.82 -15.22 -0.63
CA TYR A 387 -4.74 -16.37 -0.55
C TYR A 387 -4.73 -17.26 -1.81
N THR A 388 -4.36 -16.69 -2.96
CA THR A 388 -4.26 -17.43 -4.23
C THR A 388 -3.06 -18.36 -4.31
N GLU A 389 -2.08 -18.22 -3.41
CA GLU A 389 -0.85 -19.01 -3.40
C GLU A 389 -0.88 -20.13 -2.35
N PHE A 390 -1.95 -20.27 -1.55
CA PHE A 390 -2.00 -21.21 -0.43
C PHE A 390 -1.77 -22.66 -0.87
N GLU A 391 -2.50 -23.09 -1.89
CA GLU A 391 -2.40 -24.44 -2.43
C GLU A 391 -0.99 -24.76 -2.94
N LYS A 392 -0.42 -23.84 -3.73
CA LYS A 392 0.95 -23.95 -4.25
C LYS A 392 2.00 -24.07 -3.14
N LEU A 393 1.76 -23.43 -2.00
CA LEU A 393 2.69 -23.41 -0.87
C LEU A 393 2.36 -24.47 0.20
N GLY A 394 1.34 -25.31 -0.03
CA GLY A 394 0.91 -26.31 0.95
C GLY A 394 0.33 -25.72 2.24
N ILE A 395 -0.14 -24.47 2.21
CA ILE A 395 -0.75 -23.80 3.35
C ILE A 395 -2.21 -24.21 3.44
N THR A 396 -2.58 -24.90 4.52
CA THR A 396 -3.97 -25.30 4.76
C THR A 396 -4.67 -24.29 5.67
N ASP A 397 -5.67 -23.60 5.13
CA ASP A 397 -6.49 -22.63 5.85
C ASP A 397 -7.50 -23.36 6.77
N THR A 398 -7.05 -23.72 7.97
CA THR A 398 -7.87 -24.43 8.97
C THR A 398 -8.43 -23.48 10.02
N ALA A 399 -9.63 -23.80 10.51
CA ALA A 399 -10.24 -23.09 11.63
C ALA A 399 -9.58 -23.46 12.97
N ASP A 400 -9.49 -22.48 13.87
CA ASP A 400 -9.26 -22.66 15.31
C ASP A 400 -10.56 -23.08 16.04
N ALA A 401 -10.50 -23.17 17.36
CA ALA A 401 -11.65 -23.56 18.17
C ALA A 401 -12.82 -22.56 18.09
N GLU A 402 -12.54 -21.32 17.73
CA GLU A 402 -13.48 -20.21 17.57
C GLU A 402 -13.95 -20.03 16.11
N GLY A 403 -13.53 -20.90 15.19
CA GLY A 403 -13.93 -20.86 13.78
C GLY A 403 -13.14 -19.88 12.91
N LYS A 404 -12.05 -19.29 13.43
CA LYS A 404 -11.19 -18.35 12.72
C LYS A 404 -10.00 -19.07 12.09
N SER A 405 -9.45 -18.51 11.03
CA SER A 405 -8.22 -19.03 10.42
C SER A 405 -7.04 -18.94 11.40
N LYS A 406 -6.23 -20.00 11.49
CA LYS A 406 -4.93 -19.96 12.20
C LYS A 406 -3.98 -18.89 11.63
N PHE A 407 -4.14 -18.57 10.35
CA PHE A 407 -3.32 -17.55 9.70
C PHE A 407 -4.05 -16.22 9.69
N HIS A 408 -3.47 -15.25 10.39
CA HIS A 408 -4.04 -13.92 10.57
C HIS A 408 -3.95 -13.10 9.28
N ALA A 409 -4.95 -12.27 9.04
CA ALA A 409 -5.00 -11.41 7.87
C ALA A 409 -3.92 -10.34 7.92
N ASN A 410 -3.20 -10.17 6.82
CA ASN A 410 -2.35 -9.02 6.62
C ASN A 410 -3.20 -7.77 6.33
N THR A 411 -2.95 -6.70 7.08
CA THR A 411 -3.68 -5.43 6.94
C THR A 411 -2.92 -4.36 6.15
N ASN A 412 -1.66 -4.61 5.79
CA ASN A 412 -0.76 -3.64 5.17
C ASN A 412 -0.57 -2.36 6.01
N VAL A 413 -0.69 -2.49 7.34
CA VAL A 413 -0.22 -1.52 8.33
C VAL A 413 1.10 -2.07 8.87
N LEU A 414 2.20 -1.39 8.55
CA LEU A 414 3.56 -1.90 8.69
C LEU A 414 4.42 -0.93 9.49
N TYR A 415 5.42 -1.48 10.17
CA TYR A 415 6.57 -0.77 10.68
C TYR A 415 7.81 -1.14 9.85
N ILE A 416 8.67 -0.18 9.58
CA ILE A 416 9.95 -0.41 8.90
C ILE A 416 11.09 0.26 9.66
N ASP A 417 12.23 -0.44 9.77
CA ASP A 417 13.51 0.23 9.94
C ASP A 417 13.98 0.75 8.57
N LEU A 418 14.25 2.05 8.48
CA LEU A 418 14.56 2.70 7.20
C LEU A 418 15.88 2.17 6.62
N ALA A 419 16.87 1.88 7.48
CA ALA A 419 18.17 1.43 7.03
C ALA A 419 18.11 -0.02 6.53
N ALA A 420 17.41 -0.91 7.25
CA ALA A 420 17.21 -2.30 6.87
C ALA A 420 16.45 -2.41 5.54
N VAL A 421 15.32 -1.70 5.40
CA VAL A 421 14.54 -1.71 4.16
C VAL A 421 15.31 -1.04 3.01
N SER A 422 16.04 0.05 3.26
CA SER A 422 16.89 0.67 2.24
C SER A 422 17.98 -0.30 1.75
N ARG A 423 18.64 -1.03 2.67
CA ARG A 423 19.62 -2.06 2.31
C ARG A 423 19.00 -3.20 1.51
N ALA A 424 17.84 -3.70 1.92
CA ALA A 424 17.11 -4.74 1.18
C ALA A 424 16.76 -4.28 -0.23
N ALA A 425 16.23 -3.06 -0.38
CA ALA A 425 15.87 -2.47 -1.67
C ALA A 425 17.08 -2.23 -2.58
N ARG A 426 18.24 -1.88 -2.01
CA ARG A 426 19.51 -1.59 -2.72
C ARG A 426 20.40 -2.82 -2.92
N GLY A 427 20.08 -3.97 -2.33
CA GLY A 427 20.95 -5.14 -2.15
C GLY A 427 21.39 -5.91 -3.41
N GLY A 428 21.29 -5.32 -4.60
CA GLY A 428 21.78 -5.88 -5.87
C GLY A 428 20.96 -7.01 -6.48
N LEU A 429 20.11 -7.68 -5.69
CA LEU A 429 19.11 -8.63 -6.18
C LEU A 429 17.81 -7.88 -6.49
N ALA A 430 17.29 -8.07 -7.70
CA ALA A 430 16.05 -7.42 -8.13
C ALA A 430 14.84 -7.74 -7.23
N GLY A 431 14.88 -8.88 -6.53
CA GLY A 431 13.83 -9.28 -5.60
C GLY A 431 13.63 -8.29 -4.43
N GLY A 432 14.68 -7.68 -3.89
CA GLY A 432 14.55 -6.71 -2.80
C GLY A 432 13.99 -5.36 -3.27
N ALA A 433 14.35 -4.95 -4.48
CA ALA A 433 13.82 -3.75 -5.14
C ALA A 433 12.34 -3.92 -5.55
N PHE A 434 11.97 -5.12 -5.99
CA PHE A 434 10.63 -5.48 -6.44
C PHE A 434 10.13 -6.74 -5.70
N PRO A 435 9.77 -6.62 -4.41
CA PRO A 435 9.39 -7.77 -3.61
C PRO A 435 8.03 -8.35 -4.00
N GLY A 436 7.91 -9.68 -3.97
CA GLY A 436 6.64 -10.37 -4.25
C GLY A 436 6.13 -10.16 -5.68
N MET A 437 7.03 -10.19 -6.67
CA MET A 437 6.67 -10.08 -8.09
C MET A 437 5.67 -11.16 -8.52
N ILE A 438 4.56 -10.73 -9.12
CA ILE A 438 3.49 -11.58 -9.65
C ILE A 438 2.90 -10.99 -10.94
N ILE A 439 2.13 -11.79 -11.68
CA ILE A 439 1.26 -11.29 -12.75
C ILE A 439 -0.16 -11.84 -12.59
N ASN A 440 -1.15 -10.96 -12.48
CA ASN A 440 -2.55 -11.38 -12.38
C ASN A 440 -3.18 -11.49 -13.78
N LEU A 441 -3.48 -12.72 -14.19
CA LEU A 441 -4.08 -13.04 -15.51
C LEU A 441 -5.57 -13.43 -15.42
N LYS A 442 -6.18 -13.37 -14.22
CA LYS A 442 -7.57 -13.85 -14.02
C LYS A 442 -8.59 -12.99 -14.76
N LYS A 443 -8.38 -11.67 -14.81
CA LYS A 443 -9.33 -10.70 -15.38
C LYS A 443 -8.90 -10.23 -16.76
N ASP A 444 -9.89 -9.92 -17.59
CA ASP A 444 -9.64 -9.30 -18.88
C ASP A 444 -9.28 -7.83 -18.69
N ILE A 445 -8.40 -7.35 -19.56
CA ILE A 445 -8.01 -5.95 -19.64
C ILE A 445 -8.88 -5.30 -20.71
N ALA A 446 -9.85 -4.50 -20.27
CA ALA A 446 -10.68 -3.68 -21.14
C ALA A 446 -9.98 -2.35 -21.48
N TYR A 447 -10.01 -1.96 -22.75
CA TYR A 447 -9.53 -0.67 -23.25
C TYR A 447 -10.17 -0.34 -24.60
N TYR A 448 -10.26 0.96 -24.90
CA TYR A 448 -10.62 1.45 -26.23
C TYR A 448 -9.41 1.38 -27.16
N ASP A 449 -9.57 0.70 -28.30
CA ASP A 449 -8.56 0.63 -29.35
C ASP A 449 -8.85 1.68 -30.43
N GLU A 450 -7.97 2.67 -30.54
CA GLU A 450 -8.07 3.77 -31.50
C GLU A 450 -7.91 3.31 -32.95
N ILE A 451 -7.22 2.19 -33.21
CA ILE A 451 -7.00 1.64 -34.55
C ILE A 451 -8.28 0.98 -35.05
N SER A 452 -8.87 0.09 -34.25
CA SER A 452 -10.14 -0.57 -34.60
C SER A 452 -11.39 0.26 -34.29
N ARG A 453 -11.25 1.34 -33.50
CA ARG A 453 -12.33 2.19 -32.99
C ARG A 453 -13.40 1.42 -32.22
N ALA A 454 -12.96 0.48 -31.38
CA ALA A 454 -13.83 -0.40 -30.62
C ALA A 454 -13.33 -0.59 -29.18
N GLU A 455 -14.26 -0.89 -28.28
CA GLU A 455 -13.93 -1.42 -26.96
C GLU A 455 -13.46 -2.87 -27.11
N VAL A 456 -12.27 -3.15 -26.58
CA VAL A 456 -11.62 -4.46 -26.64
C VAL A 456 -11.37 -4.96 -25.22
N ALA A 457 -11.65 -6.24 -24.97
CA ALA A 457 -11.28 -6.93 -23.75
C ALA A 457 -10.40 -8.13 -24.09
N ARG A 458 -9.19 -8.20 -23.53
CA ARG A 458 -8.24 -9.31 -23.76
C ARG A 458 -7.62 -9.80 -22.46
N LYS A 459 -7.32 -11.10 -22.39
CA LYS A 459 -6.53 -11.68 -21.30
C LYS A 459 -5.12 -11.12 -21.30
N GLY A 460 -4.69 -10.60 -20.16
CA GLY A 460 -3.33 -10.12 -19.97
C GLY A 460 -3.16 -9.46 -18.62
N GLY A 461 -1.93 -9.04 -18.35
CA GLY A 461 -1.55 -8.48 -17.06
C GLY A 461 -0.35 -7.58 -17.18
N ARG A 462 0.15 -7.11 -16.04
CA ARG A 462 1.40 -6.37 -15.91
C ARG A 462 2.14 -6.92 -14.70
N LEU A 463 3.45 -6.76 -14.66
CA LEU A 463 4.21 -7.12 -13.48
C LEU A 463 3.70 -6.29 -12.30
N GLU A 464 3.32 -6.95 -11.22
CA GLU A 464 2.92 -6.35 -9.96
C GLU A 464 3.89 -6.80 -8.86
N CYS A 465 4.18 -5.94 -7.90
CA CYS A 465 4.90 -6.31 -6.70
C CYS A 465 4.20 -5.75 -5.45
N THR A 466 4.51 -6.31 -4.29
CA THR A 466 3.80 -6.11 -3.02
C THR A 466 4.74 -5.59 -1.94
N MET A 467 4.41 -4.44 -1.34
CA MET A 467 5.32 -3.73 -0.42
C MET A 467 5.70 -4.54 0.82
N GLN A 468 4.81 -5.38 1.31
CA GLN A 468 4.99 -6.17 2.51
C GLN A 468 6.01 -7.31 2.34
N ASN A 469 6.22 -7.77 1.11
CA ASN A 469 7.14 -8.88 0.82
C ASN A 469 8.61 -8.46 0.85
N VAL A 470 8.93 -7.18 1.12
CA VAL A 470 10.32 -6.79 1.44
C VAL A 470 10.82 -7.50 2.70
N ALA A 471 9.90 -7.92 3.58
CA ALA A 471 10.21 -8.73 4.75
C ALA A 471 10.88 -10.08 4.41
N ASP A 472 10.68 -10.61 3.19
CA ASP A 472 11.34 -11.85 2.73
C ASP A 472 12.88 -11.71 2.67
N PHE A 473 13.37 -10.48 2.55
CA PHE A 473 14.79 -10.11 2.49
C PHE A 473 15.35 -9.66 3.84
N LEU A 474 14.55 -9.80 4.91
CA LEU A 474 14.88 -9.40 6.27
C LEU A 474 14.83 -10.60 7.24
N ALA A 475 14.82 -11.83 6.70
CA ALA A 475 14.94 -13.04 7.49
C ALA A 475 16.30 -13.09 8.21
N GLU A 476 16.32 -13.69 9.39
CA GLU A 476 17.50 -13.81 10.23
C GLU A 476 17.90 -15.28 10.37
N ASP A 477 19.19 -15.54 10.33
CA ASP A 477 19.75 -16.85 10.61
C ASP A 477 19.64 -17.15 12.11
N SER A 478 19.21 -18.37 12.44
CA SER A 478 19.14 -18.84 13.82
C SER A 478 20.53 -19.27 14.30
N PRO A 479 21.08 -18.65 15.35
CA PRO A 479 22.40 -19.01 15.88
C PRO A 479 22.45 -20.42 16.49
N GLY A 480 21.30 -20.96 16.91
CA GLY A 480 21.18 -22.22 17.64
C GLY A 480 20.66 -23.40 16.82
N GLY A 481 20.54 -23.26 15.49
CA GLY A 481 19.90 -24.25 14.62
C GLY A 481 18.37 -24.11 14.61
N GLN A 482 17.65 -25.23 14.53
CA GLN A 482 16.19 -25.20 14.40
C GLN A 482 15.50 -24.67 15.67
N LEU A 483 14.64 -23.66 15.52
CA LEU A 483 13.85 -23.07 16.60
C LEU A 483 12.55 -23.85 16.86
N GLN A 484 12.22 -24.00 18.14
CA GLN A 484 10.95 -24.57 18.59
C GLN A 484 9.81 -23.54 18.50
N ALA A 485 8.57 -24.01 18.62
CA ALA A 485 7.42 -23.12 18.80
C ALA A 485 7.56 -22.33 20.11
N GLY A 486 7.30 -21.03 20.06
CA GLY A 486 7.50 -20.05 21.14
C GLY A 486 8.81 -19.27 21.06
N GLU A 487 9.79 -19.76 20.29
CA GLU A 487 11.10 -19.10 20.11
C GLU A 487 11.15 -18.28 18.82
N ARG A 488 10.23 -18.51 17.88
CA ARG A 488 10.27 -17.91 16.54
C ARG A 488 9.89 -16.43 16.58
N GLY A 489 9.04 -16.04 17.53
CA GLY A 489 8.62 -14.64 17.72
C GLY A 489 9.75 -13.68 18.14
N SER A 490 10.91 -14.19 18.60
CA SER A 490 12.05 -13.32 18.96
C SER A 490 12.88 -12.83 17.77
N MET A 491 12.67 -13.41 16.58
CA MET A 491 13.41 -13.07 15.36
C MET A 491 13.06 -11.65 14.85
N GLY A 492 13.84 -11.15 13.89
CA GLY A 492 13.81 -9.78 13.39
C GLY A 492 12.42 -9.28 12.98
N PRO A 493 11.84 -9.74 11.86
CA PRO A 493 10.48 -9.35 11.51
C PRO A 493 9.48 -9.84 12.56
N PHE A 494 8.56 -8.98 12.99
CA PHE A 494 7.58 -9.31 14.03
C PHE A 494 6.14 -9.05 13.58
N VAL A 495 5.20 -9.60 14.35
CA VAL A 495 3.76 -9.36 14.14
C VAL A 495 3.10 -8.91 15.46
N VAL A 496 2.10 -8.04 15.33
CA VAL A 496 1.16 -7.73 16.41
C VAL A 496 -0.25 -8.11 15.96
N PHE A 497 -1.06 -8.58 16.90
CA PHE A 497 -2.45 -8.95 16.67
C PHE A 497 -3.38 -7.98 17.39
N ASN A 498 -4.52 -7.69 16.77
CA ASN A 498 -5.60 -6.96 17.43
C ASN A 498 -6.95 -7.27 16.75
N LYS A 499 -8.05 -6.81 17.34
CA LYS A 499 -9.39 -6.92 16.73
C LYS A 499 -9.44 -6.19 15.39
N ARG A 500 -10.09 -6.79 14.38
CA ARG A 500 -10.22 -6.24 13.01
C ARG A 500 -10.53 -4.75 13.00
N ARG A 501 -11.60 -4.33 13.68
CA ARG A 501 -12.06 -2.93 13.69
C ARG A 501 -11.07 -1.92 14.30
N PHE A 502 -10.02 -2.37 14.99
CA PHE A 502 -8.94 -1.52 15.52
C PHE A 502 -7.67 -1.54 14.66
N VAL A 503 -7.64 -2.36 13.61
CA VAL A 503 -6.51 -2.43 12.68
C VAL A 503 -6.93 -2.01 11.28
N THR A 504 -8.05 -2.54 10.80
CA THR A 504 -8.55 -2.30 9.43
C THR A 504 -10.07 -2.27 9.34
N SER A 505 -10.57 -1.19 8.71
CA SER A 505 -11.88 -1.15 8.07
C SER A 505 -11.79 -0.21 6.88
N SER A 506 -11.51 -0.79 5.71
CA SER A 506 -11.08 -0.01 4.54
C SER A 506 -12.27 0.51 3.71
N ALA A 507 -12.16 1.72 3.14
CA ALA A 507 -13.06 2.23 2.12
C ALA A 507 -12.45 2.00 0.72
N LYS A 508 -12.68 0.81 0.13
CA LYS A 508 -12.01 0.35 -1.11
C LYS A 508 -12.96 0.09 -2.28
N LYS A 509 -14.23 -0.21 -2.03
CA LYS A 509 -15.22 -0.50 -3.06
C LYS A 509 -16.55 0.20 -2.82
N GLN A 510 -17.21 0.54 -3.91
CA GLN A 510 -18.58 1.02 -3.91
C GLN A 510 -19.49 -0.10 -3.44
N ARG A 511 -20.43 0.23 -2.56
CA ARG A 511 -21.52 -0.69 -2.22
C ARG A 511 -22.42 -0.85 -3.44
N LYS A 512 -22.77 -2.09 -3.77
CA LYS A 512 -23.76 -2.35 -4.82
C LYS A 512 -25.15 -2.00 -4.32
N GLU A 513 -25.99 -1.49 -5.20
CA GLU A 513 -27.38 -1.20 -4.85
C GLU A 513 -28.09 -2.48 -4.36
N GLY A 514 -28.82 -2.37 -3.25
CA GLY A 514 -29.49 -3.51 -2.60
C GLY A 514 -28.59 -4.51 -1.86
N ASP A 515 -27.26 -4.35 -1.90
CA ASP A 515 -26.33 -5.23 -1.17
C ASP A 515 -26.15 -4.78 0.29
N ALA A 516 -26.44 -5.69 1.22
CA ALA A 516 -26.24 -5.52 2.66
C ALA A 516 -24.77 -5.71 3.08
N ASN A 517 -23.92 -6.24 2.20
CA ASN A 517 -22.51 -6.45 2.51
C ASN A 517 -21.73 -5.15 2.55
N LEU A 518 -21.47 -4.67 3.77
CA LEU A 518 -20.71 -3.46 4.04
C LEU A 518 -19.19 -3.64 4.02
N HIS A 519 -18.68 -4.87 3.88
CA HIS A 519 -17.25 -5.14 3.97
C HIS A 519 -16.47 -4.33 2.93
N GLN A 520 -15.44 -3.60 3.39
CA GLN A 520 -14.58 -2.75 2.57
C GLN A 520 -15.27 -1.58 1.82
N THR A 521 -16.46 -1.17 2.25
CA THR A 521 -17.19 -0.01 1.69
C THR A 521 -17.00 1.24 2.56
N PRO A 522 -17.16 2.47 2.02
CA PRO A 522 -17.21 3.68 2.85
C PRO A 522 -18.26 3.61 3.97
N ASP A 523 -19.44 3.08 3.66
CA ASP A 523 -20.54 2.87 4.61
C ASP A 523 -20.13 1.97 5.78
N GLY A 524 -19.53 0.80 5.48
CA GLY A 524 -19.05 -0.13 6.49
C GLY A 524 -17.91 0.42 7.33
N SER A 525 -16.98 1.12 6.68
CA SER A 525 -15.89 1.81 7.38
C SER A 525 -16.42 2.87 8.35
N PHE A 526 -17.42 3.66 7.93
CA PHE A 526 -18.06 4.64 8.79
C PHE A 526 -18.84 4.00 9.95
N LEU A 527 -19.54 2.89 9.72
CA LEU A 527 -20.21 2.14 10.77
C LEU A 527 -19.21 1.64 11.84
N ASP A 528 -18.06 1.11 11.42
CA ASP A 528 -17.01 0.67 12.34
C ASP A 528 -16.36 1.85 13.09
N LEU A 529 -16.23 3.01 12.46
CA LEU A 529 -15.82 4.25 13.13
C LEU A 529 -16.79 4.61 14.26
N GLN A 530 -18.09 4.60 14.00
CA GLN A 530 -19.12 4.88 15.00
C GLN A 530 -19.08 3.86 16.15
N ARG A 531 -18.96 2.57 15.84
CA ARG A 531 -18.83 1.50 16.85
C ARG A 531 -17.62 1.71 17.76
N ASN A 532 -16.48 2.07 17.19
CA ASN A 532 -15.27 2.34 17.96
C ASN A 532 -15.43 3.55 18.89
N VAL A 533 -16.05 4.63 18.40
CA VAL A 533 -16.35 5.80 19.23
C VAL A 533 -17.35 5.46 20.33
N PHE A 534 -18.36 4.64 20.04
CA PHE A 534 -19.35 4.20 21.03
C PHE A 534 -18.71 3.34 22.12
N GLU A 535 -17.84 2.39 21.75
CA GLU A 535 -17.07 1.60 22.73
C GLU A 535 -16.20 2.50 23.62
N MET A 536 -15.55 3.51 23.03
CA MET A 536 -14.76 4.48 23.79
C MET A 536 -15.64 5.25 24.79
N LEU A 537 -16.77 5.81 24.36
CA LEU A 537 -17.69 6.61 25.17
C LEU A 537 -18.43 5.80 26.24
N ARG A 538 -18.86 4.57 25.95
CA ARG A 538 -19.45 3.67 26.97
C ARG A 538 -18.46 3.39 28.09
N GLY A 539 -17.18 3.18 27.74
CA GLY A 539 -16.12 3.05 28.74
C GLY A 539 -15.80 4.34 29.50
N ALA A 540 -16.33 5.49 29.06
CA ALA A 540 -16.30 6.77 29.78
C ALA A 540 -17.57 7.01 30.63
N GLY A 541 -18.49 6.04 30.70
CA GLY A 541 -19.75 6.16 31.45
C GLY A 541 -20.87 6.89 30.69
N VAL A 542 -20.73 7.13 29.39
CA VAL A 542 -21.78 7.76 28.57
C VAL A 542 -22.80 6.70 28.16
N ALA A 543 -24.08 6.94 28.49
CA ALA A 543 -25.19 6.13 27.98
C ALA A 543 -25.41 6.42 26.48
N LEU A 544 -25.50 5.37 25.67
CA LEU A 544 -25.62 5.45 24.21
C LEU A 544 -26.76 4.55 23.73
N PRO A 545 -27.38 4.84 22.58
CA PRO A 545 -28.35 3.94 21.99
C PRO A 545 -27.72 2.59 21.63
N GLU A 546 -28.57 1.59 21.39
CA GLU A 546 -28.10 0.29 20.93
C GLU A 546 -27.41 0.38 19.57
N GLU A 547 -26.40 -0.47 19.36
CA GLU A 547 -25.72 -0.54 18.08
C GLU A 547 -26.64 -1.13 17.03
N ARG A 548 -26.75 -0.46 15.87
CA ARG A 548 -27.52 -0.97 14.75
C ARG A 548 -26.81 -2.13 14.06
N SER A 549 -27.61 -3.08 13.56
CA SER A 549 -27.17 -4.06 12.57
C SER A 549 -26.76 -3.35 11.27
N ALA A 550 -26.09 -4.07 10.37
CA ALA A 550 -25.75 -3.51 9.06
C ALA A 550 -27.00 -3.08 8.26
N ASP A 551 -28.05 -3.90 8.30
CA ASP A 551 -29.31 -3.62 7.61
C ASP A 551 -30.03 -2.40 8.20
N ASP A 552 -30.09 -2.32 9.53
CA ASP A 552 -30.70 -1.18 10.21
C ASP A 552 -29.94 0.11 9.97
N PHE A 553 -28.61 0.03 9.93
CA PHE A 553 -27.75 1.16 9.61
C PHE A 553 -28.00 1.67 8.18
N LEU A 554 -28.12 0.75 7.21
CA LEU A 554 -28.42 1.11 5.83
C LEU A 554 -29.81 1.72 5.66
N ALA A 555 -30.80 1.21 6.39
CA ALA A 555 -32.18 1.67 6.29
C ALA A 555 -32.44 3.01 7.01
N ARG A 556 -31.77 3.24 8.16
CA ARG A 556 -32.11 4.32 9.08
C ARG A 556 -30.95 5.27 9.41
N GLY A 557 -29.74 5.00 8.90
CA GLY A 557 -28.51 5.71 9.28
C GLY A 557 -27.91 5.22 10.61
N PRO A 558 -26.93 5.94 11.20
CA PRO A 558 -26.36 5.58 12.50
C PRO A 558 -27.36 5.79 13.65
N ALA A 559 -27.22 5.02 14.73
CA ALA A 559 -28.06 5.15 15.94
C ALA A 559 -27.88 6.52 16.62
N ALA A 560 -26.66 7.04 16.59
CA ALA A 560 -26.30 8.44 16.82
C ALA A 560 -25.01 8.70 16.02
N SER A 561 -24.77 9.93 15.60
CA SER A 561 -23.59 10.31 14.81
C SER A 561 -22.60 11.04 15.69
N VAL A 562 -21.47 10.42 16.00
CA VAL A 562 -20.42 11.02 16.84
C VAL A 562 -19.12 11.14 16.06
N LEU A 563 -18.62 12.37 15.96
CA LEU A 563 -17.33 12.68 15.35
C LEU A 563 -16.50 13.51 16.32
N ILE A 564 -15.31 13.01 16.63
CA ILE A 564 -14.38 13.60 17.59
C ILE A 564 -13.07 13.90 16.87
N HIS A 565 -12.54 15.11 17.06
CA HIS A 565 -11.21 15.43 16.55
C HIS A 565 -10.17 14.45 17.13
N PRO A 566 -9.34 13.77 16.29
CA PRO A 566 -8.43 12.73 16.78
C PRO A 566 -7.49 13.20 17.89
N ALA A 567 -7.02 14.45 17.84
CA ALA A 567 -6.16 15.05 18.85
C ALA A 567 -6.84 15.31 20.22
N MET A 568 -8.15 15.13 20.35
CA MET A 568 -8.80 15.10 21.68
C MET A 568 -8.25 13.97 22.54
N GLY A 569 -7.85 12.87 21.90
CA GLY A 569 -7.12 11.77 22.51
C GLY A 569 -6.97 10.63 21.50
N PRO A 570 -5.82 10.50 20.79
CA PRO A 570 -5.62 9.41 19.84
C PRO A 570 -5.65 8.03 20.53
N LEU A 571 -5.38 8.03 21.85
CA LEU A 571 -5.65 6.94 22.76
C LEU A 571 -7.00 7.14 23.46
N TRP A 572 -7.79 6.07 23.57
CA TRP A 572 -9.10 6.13 24.23
C TRP A 572 -8.99 6.48 25.71
N GLU A 573 -7.91 6.04 26.36
CA GLU A 573 -7.59 6.35 27.76
C GLU A 573 -7.42 7.84 27.99
N VAL A 574 -6.96 8.59 26.98
CA VAL A 574 -6.86 10.07 27.03
C VAL A 574 -8.23 10.70 26.82
N THR A 575 -9.00 10.22 25.84
CA THR A 575 -10.33 10.77 25.56
C THR A 575 -11.28 10.59 26.75
N ARG A 576 -11.23 9.44 27.44
CA ARG A 576 -12.05 9.15 28.63
C ARG A 576 -11.72 10.01 29.86
N GLN A 577 -10.56 10.67 29.86
CA GLN A 577 -10.25 11.67 30.89
C GLN A 577 -11.00 12.98 30.63
N LYS A 578 -11.36 13.27 29.38
CA LYS A 578 -11.97 14.53 28.93
C LYS A 578 -13.49 14.45 28.79
N ILE A 579 -14.03 13.28 28.49
CA ILE A 579 -15.47 13.01 28.43
C ILE A 579 -15.82 11.98 29.48
N ARG A 580 -16.76 12.31 30.37
CA ARG A 580 -17.17 11.45 31.48
C ARG A 580 -18.67 11.53 31.68
N ASN A 581 -19.32 10.38 31.91
CA ASN A 581 -20.74 10.29 32.23
C ASN A 581 -21.67 10.93 31.16
N GLY A 582 -22.98 10.87 31.38
CA GLY A 582 -23.97 11.52 30.52
C GLY A 582 -24.74 10.55 29.63
N ALA A 583 -25.41 11.08 28.61
CA ALA A 583 -26.24 10.31 27.69
C ALA A 583 -26.32 10.98 26.31
N ILE A 584 -26.29 10.18 25.25
CA ILE A 584 -26.59 10.61 23.88
C ILE A 584 -27.82 9.81 23.43
N SER A 585 -28.88 10.51 23.02
CA SER A 585 -30.15 9.90 22.59
C SER A 585 -30.06 9.30 21.18
N GLU A 586 -31.02 8.45 20.83
CA GLU A 586 -31.15 7.97 19.45
C GLU A 586 -31.41 9.13 18.48
N GLY A 587 -30.73 9.11 17.33
CA GLY A 587 -30.77 10.16 16.31
C GLY A 587 -29.93 11.41 16.62
N ALA A 588 -29.31 11.49 17.80
CA ALA A 588 -28.49 12.64 18.18
C ALA A 588 -27.18 12.72 17.37
N GLU A 589 -26.64 13.93 17.27
CA GLU A 589 -25.38 14.24 16.59
C GLU A 589 -24.43 15.00 17.51
N LEU A 590 -23.24 14.46 17.72
CA LEU A 590 -22.18 15.14 18.46
C LEU A 590 -20.95 15.30 17.56
N ARG A 591 -20.58 16.56 17.28
CA ARG A 591 -19.32 16.87 16.58
C ARG A 591 -18.44 17.75 17.44
N LEU A 592 -17.25 17.25 17.75
CA LEU A 592 -16.25 17.96 18.55
C LEU A 592 -15.01 18.26 17.70
N GLU A 593 -14.90 19.49 17.19
CA GLU A 593 -13.72 20.04 16.53
C GLU A 593 -12.94 20.91 17.54
N VAL A 594 -12.54 20.28 18.64
CA VAL A 594 -11.77 20.85 19.75
C VAL A 594 -10.91 19.75 20.36
N VAL A 595 -9.71 20.07 20.88
CA VAL A 595 -8.81 19.07 21.49
C VAL A 595 -8.76 19.14 23.01
N GLU A 596 -8.95 20.32 23.60
CA GLU A 596 -9.03 20.50 25.05
C GLU A 596 -10.48 20.77 25.43
N ALA A 597 -11.06 19.84 26.18
CA ALA A 597 -12.43 19.91 26.65
C ALA A 597 -12.53 19.18 28.00
N ASP A 598 -13.47 19.62 28.83
CA ASP A 598 -13.90 18.93 30.03
C ASP A 598 -15.42 18.79 29.98
N ILE A 599 -15.88 17.60 29.60
CA ILE A 599 -17.29 17.29 29.36
C ILE A 599 -17.71 16.26 30.40
N ASP A 600 -18.52 16.67 31.37
CA ASP A 600 -19.07 15.79 32.40
C ASP A 600 -20.60 15.83 32.40
N GLY A 601 -21.23 14.66 32.29
CA GLY A 601 -22.68 14.53 32.44
C GLY A 601 -23.51 15.15 31.31
N LEU A 602 -22.93 15.35 30.11
CA LEU A 602 -23.65 15.85 28.94
C LEU A 602 -24.84 14.95 28.61
N ARG A 603 -26.04 15.52 28.53
CA ARG A 603 -27.25 14.86 28.01
C ARG A 603 -27.61 15.50 26.69
N LEU A 604 -27.50 14.75 25.60
CA LEU A 604 -27.70 15.24 24.25
C LEU A 604 -28.91 14.56 23.60
N ASP A 605 -29.92 15.37 23.30
CA ASP A 605 -31.09 15.02 22.51
C ASP A 605 -31.22 16.07 21.38
N GLY A 606 -30.76 15.71 20.18
CA GLY A 606 -30.55 16.62 19.05
C GLY A 606 -29.08 16.74 18.60
N SER A 607 -28.73 17.84 17.95
CA SER A 607 -27.37 18.08 17.39
C SER A 607 -26.58 19.10 18.22
N LEU A 608 -25.33 18.76 18.57
CA LEU A 608 -24.35 19.66 19.17
C LEU A 608 -23.05 19.64 18.36
N LEU A 609 -22.71 20.79 17.79
CA LEU A 609 -21.49 21.00 17.01
C LEU A 609 -20.62 22.04 17.71
N VAL A 610 -19.45 21.62 18.18
CA VAL A 610 -18.45 22.50 18.81
C VAL A 610 -17.29 22.67 17.85
N ASN A 611 -17.01 23.92 17.45
CA ASN A 611 -15.93 24.25 16.52
C ASN A 611 -14.96 25.27 17.11
N ALA A 612 -13.70 24.88 17.27
CA ALA A 612 -12.62 25.81 17.60
C ALA A 612 -12.01 26.41 16.33
N ARG A 613 -11.72 27.72 16.35
CA ARG A 613 -11.02 28.40 15.23
C ARG A 613 -9.63 27.82 14.97
N ARG A 614 -8.93 27.42 16.03
CA ARG A 614 -7.62 26.75 15.99
C ARG A 614 -7.67 25.54 16.89
N VAL A 615 -7.95 24.38 16.31
CA VAL A 615 -8.28 23.17 17.08
C VAL A 615 -7.16 22.76 18.04
N MET A 616 -5.89 22.89 17.63
CA MET A 616 -4.70 22.59 18.45
C MET A 616 -3.98 23.84 18.98
N GLY A 617 -4.65 25.01 19.00
CA GLY A 617 -4.05 26.27 19.44
C GLY A 617 -3.19 26.96 18.37
N ALA A 618 -2.47 28.02 18.77
CA ALA A 618 -1.61 28.78 17.87
C ALA A 618 -0.27 28.05 17.65
N THR A 619 0.17 27.94 16.40
CA THR A 619 1.56 27.65 16.08
C THR A 619 2.37 28.93 16.27
N ALA A 620 3.42 28.88 17.09
CA ALA A 620 4.39 29.96 17.09
C ALA A 620 5.02 29.99 15.69
N SER A 621 4.74 31.04 14.90
CA SER A 621 5.44 31.26 13.64
C SER A 621 6.94 31.31 13.95
N GLY A 622 7.71 30.35 13.43
CA GLY A 622 9.16 30.34 13.56
C GLY A 622 9.70 31.70 13.13
N GLY A 623 10.40 32.38 14.04
CA GLY A 623 10.99 33.68 13.78
C GLY A 623 11.94 33.62 12.60
N GLY A 624 11.57 34.27 11.51
CA GLY A 624 12.38 34.38 10.31
C GLY A 624 11.76 35.38 9.32
N GLY A 625 12.05 36.67 9.53
CA GLY A 625 11.79 37.74 8.56
C GLY A 625 10.59 38.61 8.91
N GLY A 626 10.86 39.87 9.26
CA GLY A 626 9.86 40.84 9.68
C GLY A 626 8.86 41.24 8.60
N GLY A 627 7.66 41.58 9.07
CA GLY A 627 6.58 42.21 8.33
C GLY A 627 5.48 42.53 9.34
N GLU A 628 5.01 43.77 9.32
CA GLU A 628 4.28 44.45 10.41
C GLU A 628 2.93 43.85 10.78
N GLY A 629 2.44 44.29 11.94
CA GLY A 629 1.26 43.80 12.65
C GLY A 629 -0.01 43.69 11.82
N ASP A 630 -0.85 42.75 12.25
CA ASP A 630 -2.29 42.99 12.29
C ASP A 630 -2.85 42.30 13.54
N GLU A 631 -3.32 43.11 14.49
CA GLU A 631 -4.18 42.71 15.60
C GLU A 631 -5.62 42.57 15.07
N GLY A 632 -6.29 41.46 15.39
CA GLY A 632 -7.71 41.23 15.06
C GLY A 632 -8.22 39.86 15.47
#